data_AF-A0AAN8UF16-F1
#
_entry.id   AF-A0AAN8UF16-F1
#
_cell.length_a   1.000
_cell.length_b   1.000
_cell.length_c   1.000
_cell.angle_alpha   90.00
_cell.angle_beta   90.00
_cell.angle_gamma   90.00
#
_symmetry.space_group_name_H-M   'P 1'
#
loop_
_entity.id
_entity.type
_entity.pdbx_description
1 polymer ?
#
loop_
_entity_poly.entity_id
_entity_poly.type
_entity_poly.pdbx_seq_one_letter_code
_entity_poly.pdbx_strand_id
1 'polypeptide(L)'
;MMFLQLKYLRSVRMFLISYQKNMGVKQRLMYYHMEIFKKVDIIVTPTTAMTAPIISPTALTVGETNMPITENLMRFVLAGNLLGFPAISVPVGYDKQGLPIGMQLIGRHGANHPFCAWQLP
;
A
#
# COMPACT_ATOMS: atom_id res chain seq x y z
N MET A 1 16.10 -19.46 -33.43
CA MET A 1 16.81 -18.93 -32.25
C MET A 1 16.85 -17.40 -32.17
N MET A 2 17.24 -16.68 -33.23
CA MET A 2 17.39 -15.21 -33.23
C MET A 2 16.12 -14.40 -32.89
N PHE A 3 14.93 -14.89 -33.28
CA PHE A 3 13.64 -14.25 -32.97
C PHE A 3 13.26 -14.30 -31.47
N LEU A 4 13.67 -15.33 -30.73
CA LEU A 4 13.42 -15.41 -29.29
C LEU A 4 14.30 -14.41 -28.52
N GLN A 5 15.56 -14.25 -28.92
CA GLN A 5 16.47 -13.26 -28.31
C GLN A 5 15.97 -11.83 -28.51
N LEU A 6 15.42 -11.50 -29.69
CA LEU A 6 14.83 -10.19 -29.96
C LEU A 6 13.57 -9.90 -29.14
N LYS A 7 12.69 -10.89 -28.94
CA LYS A 7 11.53 -10.77 -28.04
C LYS A 7 11.96 -10.58 -26.58
N TYR A 8 12.96 -11.32 -26.12
CA TYR A 8 13.53 -11.18 -24.79
C TYR A 8 14.16 -9.80 -24.58
N LEU A 9 15.01 -9.34 -25.50
CA LEU A 9 15.63 -8.00 -25.47
C LEU A 9 14.59 -6.87 -25.47
N ARG A 10 13.50 -6.98 -26.24
CA ARG A 10 12.39 -6.00 -26.19
C ARG A 10 11.66 -6.02 -24.85
N SER A 11 11.43 -7.19 -24.26
CA SER A 11 10.78 -7.31 -22.95
C SER A 11 11.64 -6.70 -21.84
N VAL A 12 12.93 -7.02 -21.80
CA VAL A 12 13.89 -6.45 -20.85
C VAL A 12 13.99 -4.94 -21.01
N ARG A 13 14.05 -4.43 -22.25
CA ARG A 13 14.08 -2.98 -22.51
C ARG A 13 12.80 -2.28 -22.05
N MET A 14 11.62 -2.86 -22.30
CA MET A 14 10.34 -2.29 -21.86
C MET A 14 10.23 -2.25 -20.33
N PHE A 15 10.74 -3.29 -19.65
CA PHE A 15 10.84 -3.33 -18.20
C PHE A 15 11.77 -2.23 -17.66
N LEU A 16 12.98 -2.09 -18.21
CA LEU A 16 13.95 -1.08 -17.78
C LEU A 16 13.43 0.35 -17.94
N ILE A 17 12.81 0.68 -19.08
CA ILE A 17 12.22 2.01 -19.31
C ILE A 17 11.09 2.29 -18.31
N SER A 18 10.24 1.30 -18.05
CA SER A 18 9.12 1.44 -17.09
C SER A 18 9.64 1.61 -15.67
N TYR A 19 10.67 0.86 -15.30
CA TYR A 19 11.31 0.91 -14.00
C TYR A 19 11.93 2.30 -13.74
N GLN A 20 12.66 2.86 -14.71
CA GLN A 20 13.22 4.21 -14.62
C GLN A 20 12.13 5.28 -14.45
N LYS A 21 11.02 5.19 -15.19
CA LYS A 21 9.89 6.11 -15.03
C LYS A 21 9.26 6.01 -13.63
N ASN A 22 9.11 4.79 -13.11
CA ASN A 22 8.52 4.56 -11.78
C ASN A 22 9.40 5.09 -10.64
N MET A 23 10.72 5.10 -10.79
CA MET A 23 11.61 5.75 -9.81
C MET A 23 11.34 7.25 -9.69
N GLY A 24 11.11 7.94 -10.81
CA GLY A 24 10.78 9.37 -10.79
C GLY A 24 9.45 9.66 -10.09
N VAL A 25 8.44 8.79 -10.27
CA VAL A 25 7.16 8.88 -9.55
C VAL A 25 7.35 8.65 -8.05
N LYS A 26 8.10 7.61 -7.67
CA LYS A 26 8.44 7.31 -6.27
C LYS A 26 9.18 8.48 -5.61
N GLN A 27 10.12 9.10 -6.32
CA GLN A 27 10.89 10.24 -5.80
C GLN A 27 10.00 11.47 -5.55
N ARG A 28 9.07 11.77 -6.46
CA ARG A 28 8.08 12.84 -6.25
C ARG A 28 7.17 12.57 -5.06
N LEU A 29 6.66 11.35 -4.93
CA LEU A 29 5.81 10.95 -3.80
C LEU A 29 6.56 11.06 -2.48
N MET A 30 7.83 10.63 -2.45
CA MET A 30 8.71 10.78 -1.29
C MET A 30 8.86 12.26 -0.92
N TYR A 31 9.16 13.13 -1.90
CA TYR A 31 9.30 14.56 -1.66
C TYR A 31 8.05 15.16 -1.01
N TYR A 32 6.85 14.88 -1.54
CA TYR A 32 5.61 15.38 -0.95
C TYR A 32 5.37 14.87 0.48
N HIS A 33 5.64 13.59 0.75
CA HIS A 33 5.49 13.05 2.10
C HIS A 33 6.50 13.67 3.06
N MET A 34 7.74 13.90 2.63
CA MET A 34 8.74 14.58 3.46
C MET A 34 8.34 16.02 3.79
N GLU A 35 7.75 16.77 2.85
CA GLU A 35 7.22 18.11 3.12
C GLU A 35 6.05 18.08 4.11
N ILE A 36 5.17 17.07 4.02
CA ILE A 36 4.07 16.89 4.98
C ILE A 36 4.62 16.59 6.38
N PHE A 37 5.60 15.68 6.50
CA PHE A 37 6.23 15.31 7.77
C PHE A 37 7.06 16.44 8.41
N LYS A 38 7.27 17.58 7.74
CA LYS A 38 7.80 18.79 8.41
C LYS A 38 6.75 19.48 9.28
N LYS A 39 5.46 19.25 9.00
CA LYS A 39 4.32 19.91 9.67
C LYS A 39 3.58 18.97 10.63
N VAL A 40 3.68 17.66 10.41
CA VAL A 40 3.00 16.64 11.21
C VAL A 40 3.97 15.54 11.61
N ASP A 41 3.77 14.96 12.78
CA ASP A 41 4.58 13.83 13.26
C ASP A 41 4.10 12.49 12.68
N ILE A 42 2.78 12.36 12.51
CA ILE A 42 2.09 11.13 12.08
C ILE A 42 1.01 11.47 11.06
N ILE A 43 0.89 10.64 10.03
CA ILE A 43 -0.22 10.66 9.07
C ILE A 43 -1.19 9.54 9.46
N VAL A 44 -2.47 9.88 9.58
CA VAL A 44 -3.53 8.94 9.96
C VAL A 44 -4.41 8.67 8.76
N THR A 45 -4.61 7.40 8.41
CA THR A 45 -5.49 6.94 7.32
C THR A 45 -6.28 5.71 7.77
N PRO A 46 -7.47 5.43 7.24
CA PRO A 46 -8.06 4.10 7.43
C PRO A 46 -7.15 3.02 6.82
N THR A 47 -7.12 1.83 7.40
CA THR A 47 -6.28 0.72 6.89
C THR A 47 -6.77 0.23 5.53
N THR A 48 -8.09 0.17 5.33
CA THR A 48 -8.73 -0.24 4.07
C THR A 48 -9.88 0.72 3.75
N ALA A 49 -10.20 0.89 2.45
CA ALA A 49 -11.32 1.76 2.04
C ALA A 49 -12.70 1.11 2.24
N MET A 50 -12.74 -0.18 2.59
CA MET A 50 -13.94 -0.93 2.89
C MET A 50 -13.72 -1.88 4.07
N THR A 51 -14.81 -2.26 4.72
CA THR A 51 -14.86 -3.38 5.66
C THR A 51 -14.75 -4.72 4.93
N ALA A 52 -14.63 -5.82 5.68
CA ALA A 52 -14.38 -7.16 5.10
C ALA A 52 -15.38 -7.49 3.97
N PRO A 53 -14.92 -7.66 2.71
CA PRO A 53 -15.80 -7.98 1.61
C PRO A 53 -16.31 -9.42 1.71
N ILE A 54 -17.52 -9.65 1.20
CA ILE A 54 -18.11 -10.99 1.12
C ILE A 54 -17.37 -11.79 0.05
N ILE A 55 -16.96 -13.01 0.39
CA ILE A 55 -16.32 -13.93 -0.55
C ILE A 55 -17.42 -14.62 -1.37
N SER A 56 -17.33 -14.51 -2.70
CA SER A 56 -18.26 -15.20 -3.59
C SER A 56 -18.09 -16.72 -3.49
N PRO A 57 -19.17 -17.53 -3.43
CA PRO A 57 -19.08 -18.99 -3.39
C PRO A 57 -18.31 -19.57 -4.59
N THR A 58 -18.43 -18.94 -5.76
CA THR A 58 -17.72 -19.34 -6.98
C THR A 58 -16.22 -19.07 -6.88
N ALA A 59 -15.82 -18.04 -6.14
CA ALA A 59 -14.40 -17.74 -5.93
C ALA A 59 -13.68 -18.84 -5.13
N LEU A 60 -14.40 -19.60 -4.31
CA LEU A 60 -13.82 -20.70 -3.52
C LEU A 60 -13.39 -21.90 -4.37
N THR A 61 -13.99 -22.08 -5.56
CA THR A 61 -13.72 -23.24 -6.42
C THR A 61 -12.73 -22.94 -7.53
N VAL A 62 -12.79 -21.75 -8.13
CA VAL A 62 -11.98 -21.38 -9.31
C VAL A 62 -11.10 -20.14 -9.11
N GLY A 63 -11.16 -19.51 -7.94
CA GLY A 63 -10.54 -18.21 -7.71
C GLY A 63 -11.31 -17.06 -8.37
N GLU A 64 -11.04 -15.84 -7.94
CA GLU A 64 -11.63 -14.63 -8.52
C GLU A 64 -10.55 -13.55 -8.64
N THR A 65 -10.51 -12.88 -9.79
CA THR A 65 -9.72 -11.66 -9.97
C THR A 65 -10.65 -10.46 -9.98
N ASN A 66 -10.81 -9.84 -8.82
CA ASN A 66 -11.64 -8.65 -8.65
C ASN A 66 -10.76 -7.42 -8.42
N MET A 67 -10.41 -6.72 -9.51
CA MET A 67 -9.54 -5.54 -9.44
C MET A 67 -10.13 -4.41 -8.57
N PRO A 68 -11.42 -4.04 -8.69
CA PRO A 68 -12.02 -3.00 -7.84
C PRO A 68 -11.95 -3.29 -6.34
N ILE A 69 -12.21 -4.53 -5.91
CA ILE A 69 -12.10 -4.90 -4.49
C ILE A 69 -10.64 -4.81 -4.03
N THR A 70 -9.73 -5.34 -4.84
CA THR A 70 -8.29 -5.33 -4.56
C THR A 70 -7.74 -3.90 -4.44
N GLU A 71 -8.12 -3.00 -5.34
CA GLU A 71 -7.73 -1.59 -5.32
C GLU A 71 -8.22 -0.87 -4.06
N ASN A 72 -9.47 -1.11 -3.66
CA ASN A 72 -10.05 -0.53 -2.46
C ASN A 72 -9.39 -1.03 -1.16
N LEU A 73 -8.96 -2.29 -1.13
CA LEU A 73 -8.19 -2.83 -0.01
C LEU A 73 -6.78 -2.22 0.06
N MET A 74 -6.13 -2.01 -1.10
CA MET A 74 -4.74 -1.56 -1.16
C MET A 74 -4.53 -0.04 -1.19
N ARG A 75 -5.61 0.73 -1.28
CA ARG A 75 -5.56 2.18 -1.56
C ARG A 75 -4.66 2.98 -0.61
N PHE A 76 -4.65 2.65 0.68
CA PHE A 76 -3.95 3.42 1.71
C PHE A 76 -2.60 2.81 2.14
N VAL A 77 -2.41 1.51 1.95
CA VAL A 77 -1.16 0.80 2.31
C VAL A 77 0.00 1.13 1.38
N LEU A 78 -0.28 1.65 0.18
CA LEU A 78 0.74 2.05 -0.80
C LEU A 78 1.75 3.07 -0.24
N ALA A 79 1.31 3.99 0.61
CA ALA A 79 2.20 5.01 1.18
C ALA A 79 3.29 4.40 2.09
N GLY A 80 2.93 3.42 2.92
CA GLY A 80 3.90 2.70 3.76
C GLY A 80 4.81 1.79 2.93
N ASN A 81 4.22 0.95 2.07
CA ASN A 81 4.94 -0.09 1.35
C ASN A 81 5.86 0.46 0.25
N LEU A 82 5.41 1.47 -0.50
CA LEU A 82 6.19 2.00 -1.64
C LEU A 82 7.32 2.93 -1.19
N LEU A 83 7.06 3.75 -0.16
CA LEU A 83 7.98 4.78 0.33
C LEU A 83 8.87 4.28 1.47
N GLY A 84 8.51 3.18 2.14
CA GLY A 84 9.28 2.62 3.25
C GLY A 84 9.09 3.38 4.56
N PHE A 85 7.94 4.03 4.75
CA PHE A 85 7.60 4.64 6.03
C PHE A 85 7.11 3.57 7.02
N PRO A 86 7.50 3.67 8.30
CA PRO A 86 6.95 2.78 9.31
C PRO A 86 5.45 3.05 9.45
N ALA A 87 4.63 2.02 9.33
CA ALA A 87 3.18 2.11 9.45
C ALA A 87 2.64 0.99 10.33
N ILE A 88 1.70 1.30 11.22
CA ILE A 88 1.01 0.34 12.08
C ILE A 88 -0.48 0.42 11.85
N SER A 89 -1.16 -0.72 11.86
CA SER A 89 -2.63 -0.80 11.82
C SER A 89 -3.14 -1.11 13.22
N VAL A 90 -4.02 -0.26 13.73
CA VAL A 90 -4.67 -0.39 15.03
C VAL A 90 -6.17 -0.56 14.83
N PRO A 91 -6.83 -1.55 15.47
CA PRO A 91 -8.29 -1.66 15.42
C PRO A 91 -8.93 -0.49 16.18
N VAL A 92 -9.83 0.24 15.53
CA VAL A 92 -10.47 1.44 16.11
C VAL A 92 -11.96 1.27 16.39
N GLY A 93 -12.56 0.18 15.94
CA GLY A 93 -13.96 -0.13 16.23
C GLY A 93 -14.56 -1.14 15.26
N TYR A 94 -15.89 -1.13 15.22
CA TYR A 94 -16.68 -2.00 14.36
C TYR A 94 -17.70 -1.19 13.56
N ASP A 95 -17.97 -1.64 12.34
CA ASP A 95 -19.07 -1.12 11.53
C ASP A 95 -20.43 -1.57 12.09
N LYS A 96 -21.54 -1.02 11.57
CA LYS A 96 -22.92 -1.37 11.92
C LYS A 96 -23.23 -2.86 11.80
N GLN A 97 -22.46 -3.59 10.99
CA GLN A 97 -22.57 -5.03 10.79
C GLN A 97 -21.63 -5.85 11.71
N GLY A 98 -20.91 -5.21 12.63
CA GLY A 98 -19.95 -5.86 13.53
C GLY A 98 -18.61 -6.21 12.88
N LEU A 99 -18.29 -5.62 11.72
CA LEU A 99 -17.02 -5.86 11.02
C LEU A 99 -15.92 -4.95 11.55
N PRO A 100 -14.69 -5.46 11.78
CA PRO A 100 -13.61 -4.65 12.35
C PRO A 100 -13.18 -3.54 11.37
N ILE A 101 -12.99 -2.34 11.92
CA ILE A 101 -12.44 -1.18 11.22
C ILE A 101 -11.03 -0.92 11.77
N GLY A 102 -10.05 -0.91 10.88
CA GLY A 102 -8.66 -0.58 11.19
C GLY A 102 -8.31 0.85 10.81
N MET A 103 -7.46 1.47 11.63
CA MET A 103 -6.81 2.74 11.34
C MET A 103 -5.31 2.52 11.21
N GLN A 104 -4.72 3.02 10.14
CA GLN A 104 -3.31 3.01 9.86
C GLN A 104 -2.66 4.33 10.29
N LEU A 105 -1.62 4.22 11.09
CA LEU A 105 -0.78 5.34 11.53
C LEU A 105 0.56 5.21 10.80
N ILE A 106 0.97 6.25 10.06
CA ILE A 106 2.20 6.28 9.28
C ILE A 106 3.14 7.33 9.89
N GLY A 107 4.34 6.89 10.27
CA GLY A 107 5.33 7.71 10.95
C GLY A 107 6.44 8.14 10.01
N ARG A 108 7.22 9.13 10.47
CA ARG A 108 8.40 9.59 9.73
C ARG A 108 9.50 8.53 9.71
N HIS A 109 10.20 8.42 8.58
CA HIS A 109 11.35 7.54 8.42
C HIS A 109 12.48 7.94 9.39
N GLY A 110 13.01 6.97 10.15
CA GLY A 110 14.10 7.19 11.11
C GLY A 110 13.70 7.83 12.45
N ALA A 111 12.40 7.98 12.73
CA ALA A 111 11.96 8.28 14.09
C ALA A 111 12.23 7.05 14.95
N ASN A 112 13.11 7.17 15.95
CA ASN A 112 13.59 6.03 16.73
C ASN A 112 12.49 5.34 17.56
N HIS A 113 11.29 5.92 17.72
CA HIS A 113 10.25 5.34 18.58
C HIS A 113 8.80 5.87 18.40
N PRO A 114 8.24 6.12 17.19
CA PRO A 114 6.93 6.76 17.07
C PRO A 114 5.74 5.89 17.53
N PHE A 115 5.87 4.57 17.53
CA PHE A 115 4.73 3.66 17.75
C PHE A 115 4.75 2.87 19.05
N CYS A 116 5.88 2.79 19.76
CA CYS A 116 5.99 1.91 20.92
C CYS A 116 5.12 2.35 22.12
N ALA A 117 4.76 3.63 22.19
CA ALA A 117 3.82 4.13 23.20
C ALA A 117 2.37 3.68 22.94
N TRP A 118 2.04 3.26 21.72
CA TRP A 118 0.69 2.93 21.27
C TRP A 118 0.44 1.42 21.10
N GLN A 119 1.48 0.59 21.28
CA GLN A 119 1.41 -0.87 21.18
C GLN A 119 1.18 -1.57 22.52
N LEU A 120 1.14 -0.81 23.63
CA LEU A 120 0.87 -1.39 24.95
C LEU A 120 -0.64 -1.40 25.21
N PRO A 121 -1.17 -2.53 25.73
CA PRO A 121 -2.61 -2.73 25.99
C PRO A 121 -3.15 -1.83 27.10
#